data_AF-A0A1A3Q6K7-F1
#
_entry.id   AF-A0A1A3Q6K7-F1
#
_cell.length_a   1.000
_cell.length_b   1.000
_cell.length_c   1.000
_cell.angle_alpha   90.00
_cell.angle_beta   90.00
_cell.angle_gamma   90.00
#
_symmetry.space_group_name_H-M   'P 1'
#
loop_
_entity.id
_entity.type
_entity.pdbx_description
1 polymer ?
#
loop_
_entity_poly.entity_id
_entity_poly.type
_entity_poly.pdbx_seq_one_letter_code
_entity_poly.pdbx_strand_id
1 'polypeptide(L)'
;MAALVLAILGVAGAAYGYFYPNASAAASGKYSDQQRNDAKKKICETFKIVDRAVVRNSHLKNPENGGPIGALSVATAQRFAFYDGGAFLRDRVADQPATPKDLADNANALGTQLEELAIGYLAGAQDFAQDELRQNLDDKIKKIVEICK
;
A
#
# COMPACT_ATOMS: atom_id res chain seq x y z
N MET A 1 33.83 -27.43 35.95
CA MET A 1 34.38 -26.45 34.97
C MET A 1 33.46 -26.27 33.76
N ALA A 2 33.02 -27.32 33.06
CA ALA A 2 32.19 -27.20 31.85
C ALA A 2 30.82 -26.50 32.06
N ALA A 3 30.13 -26.79 33.17
CA ALA A 3 28.83 -26.19 33.47
C ALA A 3 28.90 -24.67 33.73
N LEU A 4 29.99 -24.19 34.34
CA LEU A 4 30.17 -22.77 34.63
C LEU A 4 30.43 -21.96 33.35
N VAL A 5 31.20 -22.54 32.42
CA VAL A 5 31.52 -21.91 31.13
C VAL A 5 30.25 -21.76 30.28
N LEU A 6 29.39 -22.78 30.25
CA LEU A 6 28.10 -22.70 29.53
C LEU A 6 27.14 -21.67 30.13
N ALA A 7 27.11 -21.55 31.46
CA ALA A 7 26.30 -20.55 32.14
C ALA A 7 26.75 -19.11 31.79
N ILE A 8 28.06 -18.87 31.76
CA ILE A 8 28.62 -17.55 31.42
C ILE A 8 28.33 -17.18 29.96
N LEU A 9 28.47 -18.13 29.02
CA LEU A 9 28.15 -17.90 27.61
C LEU A 9 26.65 -17.64 27.38
N GLY A 10 25.78 -18.33 28.12
CA GLY A 10 24.34 -18.10 28.08
C GLY A 10 23.94 -16.70 28.53
N VAL A 11 24.50 -16.22 29.65
CA VAL A 11 24.22 -14.88 30.19
C VAL A 11 24.77 -13.78 29.29
N ALA A 12 25.98 -13.96 28.73
CA ALA A 12 26.57 -13.00 27.80
C ALA A 12 25.74 -12.87 26.49
N GLY A 13 25.24 -13.99 25.96
CA GLY A 13 24.37 -14.00 24.78
C GLY A 13 23.04 -13.29 25.03
N ALA A 14 22.42 -13.52 26.20
CA ALA A 14 21.17 -12.88 26.58
C ALA A 14 21.32 -11.36 26.76
N ALA A 15 22.41 -10.92 27.40
CA ALA A 15 22.71 -9.49 27.55
C ALA A 15 22.94 -8.83 26.18
N TYR A 16 23.71 -9.46 25.29
CA TYR A 16 23.96 -8.92 23.96
C TYR A 16 22.67 -8.78 23.14
N GLY A 17 21.78 -9.77 23.18
CA GLY A 17 20.48 -9.72 22.49
C GLY A 17 19.53 -8.64 23.01
N TYR A 18 19.63 -8.28 24.29
CA TYR A 18 18.83 -7.21 24.90
C TYR A 18 19.33 -5.81 24.52
N PHE A 19 20.66 -5.61 24.47
CA PHE A 19 21.26 -4.29 24.19
C PHE A 19 21.49 -4.02 22.69
N TYR A 20 21.54 -5.05 21.85
CA TYR A 20 21.74 -4.94 20.40
C TYR A 20 20.69 -5.76 19.65
N PRO A 21 19.43 -5.31 19.60
CA PRO A 21 18.39 -6.01 18.84
C PRO A 21 18.76 -6.00 17.35
N ASN A 22 19.08 -7.18 16.82
CA ASN A 22 19.28 -7.38 15.40
C ASN A 22 17.96 -7.14 14.66
N ALA A 23 17.80 -5.98 14.04
CA ALA A 23 16.62 -5.63 13.23
C ALA A 23 16.34 -6.66 12.12
N SER A 24 17.36 -7.36 11.65
CA SER A 24 17.25 -8.40 10.60
C SER A 24 16.73 -9.75 11.09
N ALA A 25 16.84 -10.08 12.39
CA ALA A 25 16.37 -11.37 12.93
C ALA A 25 14.89 -11.35 13.33
N ALA A 26 14.30 -10.15 13.51
CA ALA A 26 12.89 -10.00 13.80
C ALA A 26 11.99 -10.23 12.57
N ALA A 27 12.47 -9.97 11.35
CA ALA A 27 11.59 -9.95 10.17
C ALA A 27 11.03 -11.33 9.77
N SER A 28 11.78 -12.42 9.95
CA SER A 28 11.35 -13.78 9.58
C SER A 28 10.67 -14.56 10.73
N GLY A 29 10.50 -13.95 11.91
CA GLY A 29 9.93 -14.60 13.10
C GLY A 29 9.00 -13.76 13.98
N LYS A 30 8.75 -12.48 13.66
CA LYS A 30 7.94 -11.57 14.50
C LYS A 30 6.43 -11.81 14.45
N TYR A 31 5.93 -12.40 13.36
CA TYR A 31 4.51 -12.66 13.16
C TYR A 31 4.27 -14.14 12.85
N SER A 32 3.14 -14.68 13.28
CA SER A 32 2.71 -16.03 12.93
C SER A 32 2.19 -16.10 11.48
N ASP A 33 2.09 -17.30 10.91
CA ASP A 33 1.48 -17.50 9.59
C ASP A 33 0.03 -17.01 9.55
N GLN A 34 -0.71 -17.21 10.64
CA GLN A 34 -2.07 -16.72 10.78
C GLN A 34 -2.14 -15.19 10.72
N GLN A 35 -1.27 -14.50 11.45
CA GLN A 35 -1.20 -13.04 11.42
C GLN A 35 -0.86 -12.52 10.02
N ARG A 36 0.07 -13.18 9.31
CA ARG A 36 0.41 -12.83 7.92
C ARG A 36 -0.77 -13.03 6.98
N ASN A 37 -1.49 -14.14 7.11
CA ASN A 37 -2.65 -14.46 6.26
C ASN A 37 -3.81 -13.49 6.51
N ASP A 38 -4.09 -13.16 7.76
CA ASP A 38 -5.13 -12.20 8.12
C ASP A 38 -4.79 -10.79 7.61
N ALA A 39 -3.52 -10.36 7.75
CA ALA A 39 -3.05 -9.10 7.18
C ALA A 39 -3.12 -9.09 5.65
N LYS A 40 -2.67 -10.17 4.98
CA LYS A 40 -2.80 -10.33 3.52
C LYS A 40 -4.24 -10.14 3.09
N LYS A 41 -5.17 -10.87 3.73
CA LYS A 41 -6.60 -10.80 3.43
C LYS A 41 -7.12 -9.37 3.60
N LYS A 42 -6.78 -8.69 4.69
CA LYS A 42 -7.22 -7.32 4.98
C LYS A 42 -6.75 -6.33 3.92
N ILE A 43 -5.50 -6.42 3.48
CA ILE A 43 -4.96 -5.53 2.44
C ILE A 43 -5.56 -5.85 1.07
N CYS A 44 -5.75 -7.12 0.73
CA CYS A 44 -6.42 -7.51 -0.52
C CYS A 44 -7.89 -7.03 -0.60
N GLU A 45 -8.62 -7.07 0.51
CA GLU A 45 -9.98 -6.50 0.60
C GLU A 45 -9.97 -4.98 0.47
N THR A 46 -9.01 -4.33 1.14
CA THR A 46 -8.82 -2.87 1.05
C THR A 46 -8.52 -2.43 -0.37
N PHE A 47 -7.57 -3.11 -1.03
CA PHE A 47 -7.23 -2.88 -2.43
C PHE A 47 -8.46 -2.98 -3.35
N LYS A 48 -9.31 -4.01 -3.20
CA LYS A 48 -10.53 -4.15 -4.00
C LYS A 48 -11.50 -2.97 -3.84
N ILE A 49 -11.59 -2.40 -2.65
CA ILE A 49 -12.43 -1.22 -2.40
C ILE A 49 -11.84 0.01 -3.07
N VAL A 50 -10.53 0.23 -2.92
CA VAL A 50 -9.80 1.34 -3.56
C VAL A 50 -9.89 1.26 -5.08
N ASP A 51 -9.59 0.10 -5.66
CA ASP A 51 -9.68 -0.16 -7.10
C ASP A 51 -11.08 0.14 -7.64
N ARG A 52 -12.13 -0.36 -6.97
CA ARG A 52 -13.52 -0.06 -7.34
C ARG A 52 -13.84 1.43 -7.27
N ALA A 53 -13.38 2.13 -6.23
CA ALA A 53 -13.62 3.56 -6.07
C ALA A 53 -12.94 4.36 -7.20
N VAL A 54 -11.68 4.02 -7.51
CA VAL A 54 -10.90 4.62 -8.58
C VAL A 54 -11.55 4.37 -9.95
N VAL A 55 -11.87 3.12 -10.27
CA VAL A 55 -12.52 2.74 -11.54
C VAL A 55 -13.87 3.44 -11.67
N ARG A 56 -14.72 3.43 -10.64
CA ARG A 56 -16.03 4.08 -10.69
C ARG A 56 -15.91 5.56 -10.99
N ASN A 57 -15.06 6.28 -10.27
CA ASN A 57 -14.98 7.74 -10.39
C ASN A 57 -14.23 8.19 -11.65
N SER A 58 -13.29 7.39 -12.16
CA SER A 58 -12.59 7.68 -13.43
C SER A 58 -13.47 7.49 -14.68
N HIS A 59 -14.55 6.71 -14.57
CA HIS A 59 -15.51 6.48 -15.66
C HIS A 59 -16.80 7.29 -15.52
N LEU A 60 -16.90 8.18 -14.53
CA LEU A 60 -18.05 9.07 -14.42
C LEU A 60 -18.14 9.96 -15.66
N LYS A 61 -19.36 10.09 -16.20
CA LYS A 61 -19.66 11.00 -17.31
C LYS A 61 -20.35 12.23 -16.79
N ASN A 62 -20.11 13.38 -17.42
CA ASN A 62 -20.91 14.57 -17.17
C ASN A 62 -22.38 14.26 -17.52
N PRO A 63 -23.35 14.50 -16.63
CA PRO A 63 -24.76 14.37 -16.97
C PRO A 63 -25.13 15.25 -18.16
N GLU A 64 -26.13 14.85 -18.96
CA GLU A 64 -26.57 15.60 -20.15
C GLU A 64 -26.87 17.08 -19.85
N ASN A 65 -27.41 17.36 -18.67
CA ASN A 65 -27.78 18.71 -18.21
C ASN A 65 -26.75 19.31 -17.24
N GLY A 66 -25.56 18.72 -17.10
CA GLY A 66 -24.58 19.07 -16.07
C GLY A 66 -23.78 20.35 -16.34
N GLY A 67 -23.64 20.75 -17.61
CA GLY A 67 -22.86 21.91 -18.01
C GLY A 67 -21.39 21.88 -17.51
N PRO A 68 -20.71 23.04 -17.44
CA PRO A 68 -19.33 23.12 -16.96
C PRO A 68 -19.15 22.72 -15.49
N ILE A 69 -20.16 22.98 -14.64
CA ILE A 69 -20.11 22.65 -13.21
C ILE A 69 -20.19 21.13 -12.99
N GLY A 70 -21.01 20.43 -13.77
CA GLY A 70 -21.08 18.98 -13.77
C GLY A 70 -19.75 18.34 -14.22
N ALA A 71 -19.12 18.88 -15.26
CA ALA A 71 -17.80 18.43 -15.71
C ALA A 71 -16.73 18.65 -14.62
N LEU A 72 -16.74 19.79 -13.94
CA LEU A 72 -15.83 20.06 -12.82
C LEU A 72 -16.07 19.10 -11.65
N SER A 73 -17.33 18.78 -11.37
CA SER A 73 -17.71 17.85 -10.29
C SER A 73 -17.22 16.43 -10.57
N VAL A 74 -17.38 15.94 -11.81
CA VAL A 74 -16.85 14.65 -12.26
C VAL A 74 -15.33 14.60 -12.14
N ALA A 75 -14.63 15.61 -12.65
CA ALA A 75 -13.18 15.68 -12.56
C ALA A 75 -12.69 15.75 -11.11
N THR A 76 -13.42 16.44 -10.24
CA THR A 76 -13.11 16.53 -8.80
C THR A 76 -13.31 15.18 -8.11
N ALA A 77 -14.40 14.46 -8.40
CA ALA A 77 -14.65 13.13 -7.86
C ALA A 77 -13.55 12.12 -8.26
N GLN A 78 -13.09 12.19 -9.52
CA GLN A 78 -11.96 11.37 -9.99
C GLN A 78 -10.67 11.67 -9.21
N ARG A 79 -10.27 12.95 -9.12
CA ARG A 79 -9.07 13.37 -8.38
C ARG A 79 -9.14 12.99 -6.90
N PHE A 80 -10.33 13.13 -6.29
CA PHE A 80 -10.55 12.73 -4.91
C PHE A 80 -10.43 11.21 -4.73
N ALA A 81 -10.97 10.41 -5.64
CA ALA A 81 -10.84 8.96 -5.59
C ALA A 81 -9.38 8.50 -5.72
N PHE A 82 -8.55 9.19 -6.51
CA PHE A 82 -7.13 8.94 -6.56
C PHE A 82 -6.42 9.30 -5.25
N TYR A 83 -6.60 10.53 -4.76
CA TYR A 83 -5.94 10.99 -3.54
C TYR A 83 -6.37 10.17 -2.31
N ASP A 84 -7.66 10.11 -2.02
CA ASP A 84 -8.21 9.41 -0.86
C ASP A 84 -7.99 7.89 -0.97
N GLY A 85 -8.14 7.32 -2.17
CA GLY A 85 -7.84 5.91 -2.41
C GLY A 85 -6.37 5.56 -2.15
N GLY A 86 -5.45 6.44 -2.56
CA GLY A 86 -4.02 6.28 -2.31
C GLY A 86 -3.68 6.36 -0.82
N ALA A 87 -4.11 7.43 -0.15
CA ALA A 87 -3.91 7.63 1.28
C ALA A 87 -4.50 6.47 2.11
N PHE A 88 -5.77 6.13 1.86
CA PHE A 88 -6.47 5.05 2.56
C PHE A 88 -5.77 3.70 2.42
N LEU A 89 -5.27 3.36 1.22
CA LEU A 89 -4.56 2.11 1.02
C LEU A 89 -3.26 2.06 1.83
N ARG A 90 -2.47 3.13 1.81
CA ARG A 90 -1.19 3.19 2.54
C ARG A 90 -1.38 3.17 4.05
N ASP A 91 -2.36 3.90 4.56
CA ASP A 91 -2.69 3.92 5.99
C ASP A 91 -3.04 2.50 6.46
N ARG A 92 -3.82 1.75 5.66
CA ARG A 92 -4.16 0.36 5.99
C ARG A 92 -2.97 -0.58 5.94
N VAL A 93 -2.02 -0.37 5.02
CA VAL A 93 -0.77 -1.13 5.01
C VAL A 93 0.05 -0.84 6.27
N ALA A 94 0.14 0.43 6.70
CA ALA A 94 0.83 0.84 7.92
C ALA A 94 0.21 0.22 9.18
N ASP A 95 -1.13 0.13 9.24
CA ASP A 95 -1.89 -0.51 10.32
C ASP A 95 -1.72 -2.05 10.36
N GLN A 96 -1.19 -2.66 9.31
CA GLN A 96 -1.06 -4.11 9.15
C GLN A 96 0.42 -4.52 9.00
N PRO A 97 1.25 -4.41 10.05
CA PRO A 97 2.69 -4.67 9.95
C PRO A 97 3.05 -6.14 9.68
N ALA A 98 2.07 -7.05 9.79
CA ALA A 98 2.21 -8.45 9.41
C ALA A 98 1.96 -8.71 7.90
N THR A 99 1.62 -7.67 7.12
CA THR A 99 1.40 -7.80 5.68
C THR A 99 2.66 -8.37 5.01
N PRO A 100 2.54 -9.41 4.15
CA PRO A 100 3.67 -9.90 3.38
C PRO A 100 4.35 -8.78 2.61
N LYS A 101 5.69 -8.70 2.68
CA LYS A 101 6.46 -7.57 2.14
C LYS A 101 6.11 -7.24 0.69
N ASP A 102 6.02 -8.25 -0.18
CA ASP A 102 5.67 -8.04 -1.59
C ASP A 102 4.30 -7.34 -1.75
N LEU A 103 3.29 -7.72 -0.95
CA LEU A 103 1.99 -7.05 -0.96
C LEU A 103 2.07 -5.62 -0.43
N ALA A 104 2.77 -5.41 0.69
CA ALA A 104 2.91 -4.10 1.30
C ALA A 104 3.63 -3.12 0.36
N ASP A 105 4.73 -3.55 -0.27
CA ASP A 105 5.49 -2.72 -1.20
C ASP A 105 4.66 -2.33 -2.43
N ASN A 106 3.95 -3.29 -3.04
CA ASN A 106 3.12 -3.01 -4.22
C ASN A 106 1.90 -2.15 -3.87
N ALA A 107 1.23 -2.39 -2.75
CA ALA A 107 0.10 -1.58 -2.29
C ALA A 107 0.52 -0.15 -1.95
N ASN A 108 1.66 0.04 -1.29
CA ASN A 108 2.20 1.37 -1.03
C ASN A 108 2.56 2.11 -2.32
N ALA A 109 3.23 1.42 -3.24
CA ALA A 109 3.59 2.00 -4.53
C ALA A 109 2.37 2.37 -5.37
N LEU A 110 1.31 1.55 -5.35
CA LEU A 110 0.03 1.86 -5.97
C LEU A 110 -0.57 3.13 -5.34
N GLY A 111 -0.61 3.20 -4.01
CA GLY A 111 -1.16 4.35 -3.30
C GLY A 111 -0.41 5.65 -3.62
N THR A 112 0.92 5.61 -3.69
CA THR A 112 1.74 6.76 -4.11
C THR A 112 1.43 7.20 -5.54
N GLN A 113 1.30 6.27 -6.49
CA GLN A 113 0.99 6.64 -7.88
C GLN A 113 -0.39 7.27 -8.05
N LEU A 114 -1.38 6.81 -7.29
CA LEU A 114 -2.69 7.44 -7.27
C LEU A 114 -2.59 8.91 -6.80
N GLU A 115 -1.84 9.18 -5.74
CA GLU A 115 -1.65 10.56 -5.27
C GLU A 115 -0.84 11.43 -6.23
N GLU A 116 0.18 10.87 -6.89
CA GLU A 116 0.94 11.55 -7.94
C GLU A 116 0.05 11.94 -9.13
N LEU A 117 -0.85 11.03 -9.56
CA LEU A 117 -1.87 11.33 -10.56
C LEU A 117 -2.77 12.48 -10.07
N ALA A 118 -3.29 12.39 -8.84
CA ALA A 118 -4.20 13.38 -8.28
C ALA A 118 -3.58 14.78 -8.25
N ILE A 119 -2.37 14.92 -7.72
CA ILE A 119 -1.67 16.21 -7.65
C ILE A 119 -1.27 16.71 -9.04
N GLY A 120 -0.87 15.82 -9.95
CA GLY A 120 -0.58 16.16 -11.34
C GLY A 120 -1.78 16.75 -12.07
N TYR A 121 -2.99 16.20 -11.86
CA TYR A 121 -4.21 16.74 -12.47
C TYR A 121 -4.62 18.09 -11.88
N LEU A 122 -4.31 18.35 -10.61
CA LEU A 122 -4.54 19.65 -9.98
C LEU A 122 -3.55 20.70 -10.49
N ALA A 123 -2.31 20.30 -10.73
CA ALA A 123 -1.25 21.15 -11.28
C ALA A 123 -1.41 21.44 -12.80
N GLY A 124 -2.31 20.73 -13.49
CA GLY A 124 -2.46 20.83 -14.95
C GLY A 124 -1.29 20.20 -15.72
N ALA A 125 -0.72 19.12 -15.20
CA ALA A 125 0.37 18.39 -15.85
C ALA A 125 0.00 17.92 -17.26
N GLN A 126 1.00 17.87 -18.15
CA GLN A 126 0.82 17.44 -19.54
C GLN A 126 0.41 15.95 -19.61
N ASP A 127 -0.40 15.60 -20.60
CA ASP A 127 -1.00 14.26 -20.72
C ASP A 127 0.03 13.12 -20.75
N PHE A 128 1.18 13.31 -21.42
CA PHE A 128 2.22 12.27 -21.51
C PHE A 128 2.80 11.88 -20.14
N ALA A 129 2.94 12.83 -19.21
CA ALA A 129 3.44 12.56 -17.86
C ALA A 129 2.41 11.76 -17.04
N GLN A 130 1.12 11.97 -17.33
CA GLN A 130 0.02 11.22 -16.71
C GLN A 130 -0.19 9.85 -17.38
N ASP A 131 0.13 9.70 -18.66
CA ASP A 131 0.04 8.42 -19.37
C ASP A 131 1.04 7.40 -18.85
N GLU A 132 2.28 7.81 -18.59
CA GLU A 132 3.27 6.94 -17.96
C GLU A 132 2.81 6.51 -16.56
N LEU A 133 2.26 7.44 -15.76
CA LEU A 133 1.71 7.12 -14.45
C LEU A 133 0.52 6.15 -14.53
N ARG A 134 -0.39 6.31 -15.51
CA ARG A 134 -1.52 5.40 -15.75
C ARG A 134 -1.04 4.00 -16.18
N GLN A 135 -0.05 3.90 -17.05
CA GLN A 135 0.49 2.60 -17.46
C GLN A 135 1.13 1.86 -16.28
N ASN A 136 1.93 2.58 -15.48
CA ASN A 136 2.53 1.99 -14.29
C ASN A 136 1.48 1.58 -13.25
N LEU A 137 0.38 2.34 -13.13
CA LEU A 137 -0.75 2.02 -12.27
C LEU A 137 -1.36 0.67 -12.63
N ASP A 138 -1.64 0.43 -13.91
CA ASP A 138 -2.22 -0.82 -14.41
C ASP A 138 -1.33 -2.03 -14.10
N ASP A 139 -0.01 -1.89 -14.24
CA ASP A 139 0.92 -2.97 -13.93
C ASP A 139 0.99 -3.29 -12.43
N LYS A 140 0.89 -2.27 -11.57
CA LYS A 140 0.78 -2.49 -10.12
C LYS A 140 -0.54 -3.14 -9.73
N ILE A 141 -1.65 -2.73 -10.35
CA ILE A 141 -2.97 -3.35 -10.15
C ILE A 141 -2.89 -4.84 -10.51
N LYS A 142 -2.36 -5.20 -11.69
CA LYS A 142 -2.17 -6.60 -12.09
C LYS A 142 -1.32 -7.37 -11.07
N LYS A 143 -0.21 -6.79 -10.63
CA LYS A 143 0.68 -7.43 -9.66
C LYS A 143 -0.02 -7.71 -8.32
N ILE A 144 -0.79 -6.75 -7.80
CA ILE A 144 -1.55 -6.93 -6.55
C ILE A 144 -2.65 -7.97 -6.75
N VAL A 145 -3.34 -7.98 -7.90
CA VAL A 145 -4.32 -9.03 -8.23
C VAL A 145 -3.69 -10.41 -8.17
N GLU A 146 -2.51 -10.61 -8.77
CA GLU A 146 -1.80 -11.91 -8.69
C GLU A 146 -1.42 -12.28 -7.26
N ILE A 147 -0.93 -11.33 -6.46
CA ILE A 147 -0.59 -11.58 -5.05
C ILE A 147 -1.84 -11.96 -4.24
N CYS A 148 -2.98 -11.35 -4.55
CA CYS A 148 -4.24 -11.50 -3.83
C CYS A 148 -5.13 -12.66 -4.30
N LYS A 149 -4.69 -13.42 -5.28
CA LYS A 149 -5.21 -14.77 -5.55
C LYS A 149 -4.80 -15.73 -4.42
#